data_AF-A0A933UMK7-F1
#
_entry.id   AF-A0A933UMK7-F1
#
_cell.length_a   1.000
_cell.length_b   1.000
_cell.length_c   1.000
_cell.angle_alpha   90.00
_cell.angle_beta   90.00
_cell.angle_gamma   90.00
#
_symmetry.space_group_name_H-M   'P 1'
#
loop_
_entity.id
_entity.type
_entity.pdbx_description
1 polymer ?
#
loop_
_entity_poly.entity_id
_entity_poly.type
_entity_poly.pdbx_seq_one_letter_code
_entity_poly.pdbx_strand_id
1 'polypeptide(L)'
;MADRFPSPFEMTPPVGAEGWEDLYSYSVVFSKERQAYEDGAFWFMDGVHTPEVIEPWDATIVEYALIALSQYNTRHYVIPPARGVDIRILNGYMYLAPVPVLDGAEIESRIPEFMERAGFYFGNWKSLEDAWLPKVKAVIAELEEISFEPLPEREDMAVLTEGRGTGSGMHLMQSYNRLLDLTLKTWNHHFEFLNLGYAAYLDFFGFCKGLWPSIPDQAIAKMVAGVHVDLFQPDDELKKLATLAVELGVDARLDTGTAAEALAAMESDDAGRQWLAAFEEAKNPWFNFSAGSGFYHSDRVWLENLDIPVGFIRNYVAKVRRGESLARPTEAVAAERDRIVAEYREL
;
A
#
# COMPACT_ATOMS: atom_id res chain seq x y z
N MET A 1 31.53 -6.54 23.05
CA MET A 1 30.25 -6.25 22.38
C MET A 1 29.90 -7.48 21.58
N ALA A 2 28.62 -7.82 21.41
CA ALA A 2 28.28 -8.93 20.53
C ALA A 2 28.66 -8.53 19.10
N ASP A 3 29.55 -9.29 18.45
CA ASP A 3 30.01 -9.04 17.07
C ASP A 3 28.94 -9.41 16.02
N ARG A 4 27.70 -9.69 16.45
CA ARG A 4 26.55 -10.03 15.60
C ARG A 4 25.23 -9.66 16.27
N PHE A 5 24.18 -9.50 15.46
CA PHE A 5 22.80 -9.46 15.94
C PHE A 5 22.40 -10.82 16.57
N PRO A 6 21.47 -10.84 17.54
CA PRO A 6 20.94 -12.09 18.10
C PRO A 6 20.37 -13.00 17.01
N SER A 7 20.62 -14.31 17.10
CA SER A 7 19.95 -15.26 16.21
C SER A 7 18.46 -15.34 16.55
N PRO A 8 17.55 -15.43 15.57
CA PRO A 8 16.12 -15.64 15.84
C PRO A 8 15.87 -16.89 16.68
N PHE A 9 16.75 -17.91 16.60
CA PHE A 9 16.66 -19.13 17.39
C PHE A 9 17.10 -19.00 18.85
N GLU A 10 17.70 -17.87 19.22
CA GLU A 10 18.14 -17.56 20.60
C GLU A 10 17.14 -16.62 21.30
N MET A 11 16.17 -16.08 20.56
CA MET A 11 15.17 -15.14 21.08
C MET A 11 14.15 -15.89 21.93
N THR A 12 13.97 -15.44 23.17
CA THR A 12 12.91 -15.97 24.04
C THR A 12 11.62 -15.19 23.77
N PRO A 13 10.47 -15.87 23.58
CA PRO A 13 9.20 -15.20 23.45
C PRO A 13 8.89 -14.32 24.68
N PRO A 14 8.24 -13.15 24.49
CA PRO A 14 7.67 -12.40 25.60
C PRO A 14 6.67 -13.25 26.40
N VAL A 15 6.52 -12.95 27.70
CA VAL A 15 5.54 -13.63 28.56
C VAL A 15 4.14 -13.50 27.96
N GLY A 16 3.45 -14.62 27.75
CA GLY A 16 2.13 -14.70 27.13
C GLY A 16 2.14 -14.91 25.61
N ALA A 17 3.31 -14.88 24.98
CA ALA A 17 3.49 -15.20 23.56
C ALA A 17 4.11 -16.59 23.33
N GLU A 18 4.17 -17.45 24.35
CA GLU A 18 4.66 -18.81 24.19
C GLU A 18 3.81 -19.57 23.16
N GLY A 19 4.46 -20.23 22.18
CA GLY A 19 3.78 -20.96 21.11
C GLY A 19 3.18 -20.07 20.02
N TRP A 20 3.58 -18.80 19.92
CA TRP A 20 3.17 -17.89 18.84
C TRP A 20 3.38 -18.48 17.44
N GLU A 21 4.34 -19.40 17.29
CA GLU A 21 4.64 -20.09 16.03
C GLU A 21 3.42 -20.81 15.45
N ASP A 22 2.54 -21.37 16.30
CA ASP A 22 1.36 -22.14 15.90
C ASP A 22 0.26 -21.24 15.28
N LEU A 23 0.38 -19.92 15.43
CA LEU A 23 -0.55 -18.95 14.86
C LEU A 23 -0.32 -18.71 13.37
N TYR A 24 0.86 -19.06 12.84
CA TYR A 24 1.26 -18.73 11.48
C TYR A 24 1.54 -19.99 10.63
N SER A 25 1.57 -19.82 9.31
CA SER A 25 1.98 -20.91 8.41
C SER A 25 3.42 -21.34 8.68
N TYR A 26 3.69 -22.65 8.59
CA TYR A 26 5.02 -23.22 8.81
C TYR A 26 6.11 -22.64 7.86
N SER A 27 5.69 -22.08 6.72
CA SER A 27 6.57 -21.46 5.73
C SER A 27 7.10 -20.10 6.18
N VAL A 28 6.39 -19.40 7.07
CA VAL A 28 6.74 -18.03 7.48
C VAL A 28 7.35 -17.96 8.88
N VAL A 29 7.54 -19.08 9.58
CA VAL A 29 8.26 -19.10 10.86
C VAL A 29 9.73 -19.50 10.67
N PHE A 30 10.61 -19.02 11.55
CA PHE A 30 11.99 -19.51 11.62
C PHE A 30 11.97 -20.99 12.05
N SER A 31 12.59 -21.88 11.27
CA SER A 31 12.59 -23.32 11.54
C SER A 31 14.01 -23.88 11.62
N LYS A 32 14.20 -24.87 12.51
CA LYS A 32 15.51 -25.50 12.73
C LYS A 32 16.03 -26.23 11.49
N GLU A 33 15.12 -26.77 10.69
CA GLU A 33 15.42 -27.43 9.41
C GLU A 33 16.06 -26.45 8.41
N ARG A 34 15.73 -25.16 8.50
CA ARG A 34 16.29 -24.10 7.66
C ARG A 34 17.40 -23.31 8.33
N GLN A 35 17.85 -23.67 9.52
CA GLN A 35 18.76 -22.82 10.33
C GLN A 35 20.01 -22.35 9.56
N ALA A 36 20.66 -23.21 8.77
CA ALA A 36 21.83 -22.80 7.98
C ALA A 36 21.51 -21.72 6.91
N TYR A 37 20.30 -21.75 6.34
CA TYR A 37 19.81 -20.72 5.43
C TYR A 37 19.49 -19.43 6.20
N GLU A 38 18.76 -19.54 7.31
CA GLU A 38 18.37 -18.40 8.14
C GLU A 38 19.58 -17.65 8.73
N ASP A 39 20.58 -18.38 9.23
CA ASP A 39 21.83 -17.84 9.78
C ASP A 39 22.73 -17.20 8.69
N GLY A 40 22.53 -17.55 7.42
CA GLY A 40 23.25 -16.99 6.27
C GLY A 40 22.59 -15.75 5.66
N ALA A 41 21.38 -15.40 6.09
CA ALA A 41 20.60 -14.29 5.56
C ALA A 41 20.67 -13.05 6.48
N PHE A 42 20.50 -11.87 5.88
CA PHE A 42 20.34 -10.61 6.62
C PHE A 42 18.86 -10.28 6.78
N TRP A 43 18.33 -10.54 7.97
CA TRP A 43 16.95 -10.26 8.34
C TRP A 43 16.82 -8.88 8.97
N PHE A 44 15.86 -8.10 8.50
CA PHE A 44 15.49 -6.82 9.12
C PHE A 44 13.98 -6.75 9.35
N MET A 45 13.58 -6.14 10.46
CA MET A 45 12.17 -5.95 10.80
C MET A 45 11.56 -4.89 9.87
N ASP A 46 10.43 -5.20 9.24
CA ASP A 46 9.74 -4.26 8.35
C ASP A 46 8.79 -3.35 9.12
N GLY A 47 9.37 -2.38 9.83
CA GLY A 47 8.61 -1.43 10.62
C GLY A 47 7.91 -0.34 9.79
N VAL A 48 8.14 -0.31 8.47
CA VAL A 48 7.50 0.67 7.59
C VAL A 48 6.09 0.21 7.24
N HIS A 49 5.93 -1.06 6.87
CA HIS A 49 4.62 -1.61 6.50
C HIS A 49 3.92 -2.26 7.70
N THR A 50 4.69 -2.91 8.59
CA THR A 50 4.16 -3.62 9.76
C THR A 50 4.89 -3.16 11.03
N PRO A 51 4.65 -1.92 11.53
CA PRO A 51 5.29 -1.40 12.74
C PRO A 51 4.91 -2.16 14.03
N GLU A 52 3.79 -2.88 14.01
CA GLU A 52 3.24 -3.62 15.16
C GLU A 52 3.20 -5.13 14.87
N VAL A 53 2.81 -5.91 15.87
CA VAL A 53 2.64 -7.36 15.69
C VAL A 53 1.53 -7.63 14.68
N ILE A 54 1.76 -8.56 13.74
CA ILE A 54 0.82 -8.91 12.69
C ILE A 54 -0.08 -10.06 13.13
N GLU A 55 -1.40 -9.87 13.08
CA GLU A 55 -2.35 -10.95 13.32
C GLU A 55 -2.27 -12.02 12.22
N PRO A 56 -2.59 -13.30 12.52
CA PRO A 56 -2.52 -14.39 11.55
C PRO A 56 -3.29 -14.16 10.25
N TRP A 57 -4.42 -13.48 10.35
CA TRP A 57 -5.23 -13.16 9.18
C TRP A 57 -4.52 -12.15 8.27
N ASP A 58 -3.98 -11.08 8.85
CA ASP A 58 -3.24 -10.05 8.12
C ASP A 58 -1.93 -10.60 7.55
N ALA A 59 -1.27 -11.52 8.27
CA ALA A 59 -0.09 -12.24 7.78
C ALA A 59 -0.37 -12.96 6.46
N THR A 60 -1.56 -13.58 6.31
CA THR A 60 -1.96 -14.23 5.06
C THR A 60 -2.01 -13.24 3.89
N ILE A 61 -2.50 -12.03 4.12
CA ILE A 61 -2.59 -10.99 3.09
C ILE A 61 -1.19 -10.49 2.70
N VAL A 62 -0.29 -10.38 3.66
CA VAL A 62 1.11 -10.01 3.41
C VAL A 62 1.84 -11.10 2.64
N GLU A 63 1.62 -12.39 2.96
CA GLU A 63 2.16 -13.50 2.18
C GLU A 63 1.81 -13.37 0.69
N TYR A 64 0.58 -12.98 0.36
CA TYR A 64 0.16 -12.77 -1.04
C TYR A 64 0.93 -11.66 -1.74
N ALA A 65 1.19 -10.55 -1.03
CA ALA A 65 1.98 -9.45 -1.55
C ALA A 65 3.40 -9.92 -1.92
N LEU A 66 4.07 -10.65 -1.01
CA LEU A 66 5.45 -11.09 -1.24
C LEU A 66 5.56 -12.23 -2.25
N ILE A 67 4.54 -13.09 -2.36
CA ILE A 67 4.42 -14.06 -3.45
C ILE A 67 4.34 -13.32 -4.79
N ALA A 68 3.45 -12.33 -4.93
CA ALA A 68 3.30 -11.57 -6.16
C ALA A 68 4.60 -10.81 -6.52
N LEU A 69 5.21 -10.10 -5.55
CA LEU A 69 6.49 -9.43 -5.72
C LEU A 69 7.55 -10.38 -6.28
N SER A 70 7.75 -11.52 -5.62
CA SER A 70 8.81 -12.48 -5.94
C SER A 70 8.56 -13.17 -7.28
N GLN A 71 7.30 -13.44 -7.62
CA GLN A 71 6.95 -13.94 -8.94
C GLN A 71 7.24 -12.92 -10.05
N TYR A 72 6.97 -11.63 -9.83
CA TYR A 72 7.30 -10.61 -10.81
C TYR A 72 8.81 -10.45 -10.98
N ASN A 73 9.58 -10.49 -9.89
CA ASN A 73 11.05 -10.44 -9.97
C ASN A 73 11.62 -11.66 -10.70
N THR A 74 11.24 -12.87 -10.30
CA THR A 74 11.88 -14.09 -10.81
C THR A 74 11.35 -14.53 -12.17
N ARG A 75 10.03 -14.44 -12.42
CA ARG A 75 9.37 -15.13 -13.53
C ARG A 75 8.84 -14.18 -14.62
N HIS A 76 8.39 -12.98 -14.23
CA HIS A 76 7.82 -12.04 -15.18
C HIS A 76 8.89 -11.15 -15.78
N TYR A 77 9.61 -10.38 -14.96
CA TYR A 77 10.65 -9.47 -15.43
C TYR A 77 12.03 -10.10 -15.45
N VAL A 78 12.26 -11.17 -14.68
CA VAL A 78 13.56 -11.85 -14.62
C VAL A 78 14.67 -10.86 -14.21
N ILE A 79 14.41 -10.11 -13.13
CA ILE A 79 15.33 -9.08 -12.63
C ILE A 79 16.71 -9.73 -12.41
N PRO A 80 17.80 -9.23 -13.04
CA PRO A 80 19.05 -9.99 -13.10
C PRO A 80 19.66 -10.32 -11.72
N PRO A 81 19.79 -9.36 -10.78
CA PRO A 81 20.40 -9.65 -9.48
C PRO A 81 19.43 -10.16 -8.40
N ALA A 82 18.12 -10.27 -8.66
CA ALA A 82 17.12 -10.45 -7.61
C ALA A 82 16.05 -11.49 -7.93
N ARG A 83 15.75 -12.35 -6.95
CA ARG A 83 14.65 -13.33 -7.02
C ARG A 83 13.39 -12.88 -6.29
N GLY A 84 13.51 -11.98 -5.31
CA GLY A 84 12.39 -11.55 -4.50
C GLY A 84 12.81 -11.25 -3.08
N VAL A 85 11.86 -11.42 -2.16
CA VAL A 85 12.05 -11.19 -0.73
C VAL A 85 11.43 -12.36 0.03
N ASP A 86 12.21 -12.90 0.95
CA ASP A 86 11.78 -13.90 1.91
C ASP A 86 11.19 -13.20 3.14
N ILE A 87 10.17 -13.81 3.75
CA ILE A 87 9.51 -13.31 4.96
C ILE A 87 9.62 -14.30 6.10
N ARG A 88 9.85 -13.79 7.30
CA ARG A 88 9.71 -14.57 8.53
C ARG A 88 8.99 -13.75 9.58
N ILE A 89 8.18 -14.40 10.40
CA ILE A 89 7.55 -13.82 11.58
C ILE A 89 8.34 -14.30 12.79
N LEU A 90 8.60 -13.41 13.73
CA LEU A 90 9.23 -13.70 15.02
C LEU A 90 8.50 -12.95 16.12
N ASN A 91 7.86 -13.68 17.04
CA ASN A 91 7.02 -13.10 18.11
C ASN A 91 5.96 -12.12 17.58
N GLY A 92 5.38 -12.42 16.42
CA GLY A 92 4.40 -11.58 15.74
C GLY A 92 4.97 -10.43 14.92
N TYR A 93 6.27 -10.15 14.94
CA TYR A 93 6.87 -9.12 14.08
C TYR A 93 7.34 -9.70 12.75
N MET A 94 7.09 -9.00 11.65
CA MET A 94 7.56 -9.40 10.32
C MET A 94 8.99 -8.95 10.07
N TYR A 95 9.78 -9.88 9.56
CA TYR A 95 11.15 -9.70 9.09
C TYR A 95 11.24 -10.05 7.61
N LEU A 96 12.00 -9.25 6.88
CA LEU A 96 12.28 -9.43 5.46
C LEU A 96 13.76 -9.76 5.25
N ALA A 97 14.04 -10.56 4.23
CA ALA A 97 15.38 -10.76 3.70
C ALA A 97 15.35 -10.76 2.16
N PRO A 98 16.17 -9.95 1.47
CA PRO A 98 16.24 -10.01 0.02
C PRO A 98 16.83 -11.35 -0.42
N VAL A 99 16.33 -11.89 -1.53
CA VAL A 99 16.84 -13.13 -2.13
C VAL A 99 17.66 -12.78 -3.39
N PRO A 100 18.99 -12.59 -3.27
CA PRO A 100 19.82 -12.22 -4.41
C PRO A 100 20.13 -13.42 -5.31
N VAL A 101 20.47 -13.13 -6.56
CA VAL A 101 21.23 -14.05 -7.42
C VAL A 101 22.71 -13.82 -7.14
N LEU A 102 23.43 -14.85 -6.68
CA LEU A 102 24.84 -14.74 -6.28
C LEU A 102 25.82 -15.14 -7.40
N ASP A 103 25.39 -16.01 -8.32
CA ASP A 103 26.22 -16.44 -9.44
C ASP A 103 26.22 -15.37 -10.53
N GLY A 104 27.39 -14.79 -10.81
CA GLY A 104 27.58 -13.80 -11.85
C GLY A 104 27.19 -14.30 -13.24
N ALA A 105 27.41 -15.58 -13.56
CA ALA A 105 27.01 -16.16 -14.84
C ALA A 105 25.48 -16.25 -14.98
N GLU A 106 24.78 -16.57 -13.88
CA GLU A 106 23.32 -16.53 -13.87
C GLU A 106 22.82 -15.09 -14.07
N ILE A 107 23.38 -14.11 -13.36
CA ILE A 107 23.02 -12.69 -13.53
C ILE A 107 23.20 -12.26 -14.99
N GLU A 108 24.37 -12.53 -15.59
CA GLU A 108 24.65 -12.18 -16.99
C GLU A 108 23.65 -12.83 -17.95
N SER A 109 23.30 -14.10 -17.72
CA SER A 109 22.35 -14.83 -18.57
C SER A 109 20.92 -14.27 -18.52
N ARG A 110 20.55 -13.61 -17.42
CA ARG A 110 19.21 -13.00 -17.22
C ARG A 110 19.06 -11.64 -17.92
N ILE A 111 20.16 -10.94 -18.21
CA ILE A 111 20.14 -9.58 -18.76
C ILE A 111 19.33 -9.50 -20.07
N PRO A 112 19.53 -10.38 -21.07
CA PRO A 112 18.78 -10.28 -22.33
C PRO A 112 17.26 -10.40 -22.14
N GLU A 113 16.81 -11.33 -21.29
CA GLU A 113 15.38 -11.49 -20.99
C GLU A 113 14.81 -10.30 -20.25
N PHE A 114 15.52 -9.78 -19.23
CA PHE A 114 15.09 -8.58 -18.52
C PHE A 114 14.96 -7.39 -19.47
N MET A 115 15.96 -7.15 -20.32
CA MET A 115 15.96 -6.04 -21.26
C MET A 115 14.81 -6.12 -22.26
N GLU A 116 14.51 -7.31 -22.79
CA GLU A 116 13.36 -7.52 -23.67
C GLU A 116 12.04 -7.21 -22.95
N ARG A 117 11.84 -7.77 -21.76
CA ARG A 117 10.56 -7.75 -21.05
C ARG A 117 10.29 -6.39 -20.39
N ALA A 118 11.27 -5.86 -19.68
CA ALA A 118 11.19 -4.51 -19.11
C ALA A 118 11.17 -3.46 -20.22
N GLY A 119 11.96 -3.62 -21.27
CA GLY A 119 11.96 -2.75 -22.44
C GLY A 119 10.59 -2.69 -23.14
N PHE A 120 9.89 -3.83 -23.26
CA PHE A 120 8.51 -3.86 -23.75
C PHE A 120 7.58 -3.02 -22.86
N TYR A 121 7.65 -3.19 -21.53
CA TYR A 121 6.81 -2.41 -20.62
C TYR A 121 7.14 -0.90 -20.67
N PHE A 122 8.41 -0.52 -20.62
CA PHE A 122 8.82 0.88 -20.71
C PHE A 122 8.44 1.53 -22.04
N GLY A 123 8.57 0.80 -23.15
CA GLY A 123 8.18 1.29 -24.48
C GLY A 123 6.67 1.43 -24.68
N ASN A 124 5.85 0.73 -23.89
CA ASN A 124 4.39 0.71 -24.01
C ASN A 124 3.67 1.22 -22.74
N TRP A 125 4.39 1.89 -21.83
CA TRP A 125 3.93 2.17 -20.46
C TRP A 125 2.52 2.74 -20.39
N LYS A 126 2.27 3.85 -21.11
CA LYS A 126 0.96 4.53 -21.09
C LYS A 126 -0.17 3.63 -21.58
N SER A 127 0.05 2.85 -22.64
CA SER A 127 -0.98 1.93 -23.16
C SER A 127 -1.26 0.78 -22.19
N LEU A 128 -0.23 0.28 -21.51
CA LEU A 128 -0.38 -0.78 -20.52
C LEU A 128 -1.05 -0.26 -19.26
N GLU A 129 -0.69 0.94 -18.80
CA GLU A 129 -1.31 1.65 -17.67
C GLU A 129 -2.80 1.92 -17.94
N ASP A 130 -3.15 2.42 -19.13
CA ASP A 130 -4.52 2.66 -19.55
C ASP A 130 -5.36 1.38 -19.57
N ALA A 131 -4.75 0.24 -19.91
CA ALA A 131 -5.40 -1.06 -19.84
C ALA A 131 -5.42 -1.64 -18.41
N TRP A 132 -4.45 -1.27 -17.57
CA TRP A 132 -4.29 -1.71 -16.19
C TRP A 132 -5.32 -1.10 -15.24
N LEU A 133 -5.52 0.22 -15.31
CA LEU A 133 -6.40 0.91 -14.36
C LEU A 133 -7.84 0.35 -14.37
N PRO A 134 -8.48 0.06 -15.54
CA PRO A 134 -9.78 -0.60 -15.56
C PRO A 134 -9.78 -2.00 -14.94
N LYS A 135 -8.70 -2.78 -15.11
CA LYS A 135 -8.58 -4.11 -14.48
C LYS A 135 -8.58 -4.00 -12.96
N VAL A 136 -7.82 -3.06 -12.40
CA VAL A 136 -7.78 -2.82 -10.95
C VAL A 136 -9.12 -2.34 -10.43
N LYS A 137 -9.76 -1.37 -11.10
CA LYS A 137 -11.10 -0.88 -10.72
C LYS A 137 -12.16 -1.98 -10.76
N ALA A 138 -12.07 -2.90 -11.72
CA ALA A 138 -12.97 -4.05 -11.77
C ALA A 138 -12.80 -4.96 -10.56
N VAL A 139 -11.56 -5.25 -10.15
CA VAL A 139 -11.30 -6.06 -8.94
C VAL A 139 -11.79 -5.35 -7.68
N ILE A 140 -11.62 -4.04 -7.57
CA ILE A 140 -12.15 -3.23 -6.46
C ILE A 140 -13.68 -3.32 -6.42
N ALA A 141 -14.36 -3.14 -7.55
CA ALA A 141 -15.81 -3.27 -7.62
C ALA A 141 -16.29 -4.68 -7.21
N GLU A 142 -15.58 -5.73 -7.62
CA GLU A 142 -15.90 -7.10 -7.19
C GLU A 142 -15.67 -7.33 -5.69
N LEU A 143 -14.69 -6.65 -5.08
CA LEU A 143 -14.47 -6.68 -3.62
C LEU A 143 -15.61 -5.96 -2.89
N GLU A 144 -16.07 -4.81 -3.41
CA GLU A 144 -17.19 -4.04 -2.85
C GLU A 144 -18.53 -4.80 -2.90
N GLU A 145 -18.68 -5.77 -3.82
CA GLU A 145 -19.85 -6.65 -3.89
C GLU A 145 -19.85 -7.75 -2.82
N ILE A 146 -18.71 -8.03 -2.17
CA ILE A 146 -18.63 -9.08 -1.15
C ILE A 146 -19.30 -8.59 0.14
N SER A 147 -20.26 -9.38 0.62
CA SER A 147 -20.86 -9.20 1.93
C SER A 147 -20.77 -10.49 2.75
N PHE A 148 -20.69 -10.31 4.07
CA PHE A 148 -20.68 -11.39 5.04
C PHE A 148 -21.87 -11.22 5.98
N GLU A 149 -22.78 -12.19 5.94
CA GLU A 149 -23.92 -12.23 6.86
C GLU A 149 -23.69 -13.29 7.93
N PRO A 150 -24.14 -13.05 9.18
CA PRO A 150 -24.12 -14.08 10.22
C PRO A 150 -24.87 -15.34 9.76
N LEU A 151 -24.34 -16.51 10.13
CA LEU A 151 -25.04 -17.77 9.86
C LEU A 151 -26.37 -17.79 10.62
N PRO A 152 -27.48 -18.21 9.98
CA PRO A 152 -28.74 -18.36 10.68
C PRO A 152 -28.68 -19.55 11.65
N GLU A 153 -29.49 -19.53 12.72
CA GLU A 153 -29.59 -20.68 13.64
C GLU A 153 -30.07 -21.95 12.90
N ARG A 154 -30.95 -21.78 11.91
CA ARG A 154 -31.45 -22.81 11.00
C ARG A 154 -31.63 -22.21 9.61
N GLU A 155 -31.36 -23.00 8.58
CA GLU A 155 -31.65 -22.62 7.19
C GLU A 155 -33.15 -22.35 6.99
N ASP A 156 -33.47 -21.45 6.07
CA ASP A 156 -34.85 -21.24 5.65
C ASP A 156 -35.47 -22.56 5.15
N MET A 157 -36.73 -22.82 5.48
CA MET A 157 -37.40 -24.07 5.10
C MET A 157 -37.38 -24.32 3.59
N ALA A 158 -37.34 -23.27 2.76
CA ALA A 158 -37.19 -23.35 1.31
C ALA A 158 -35.94 -24.13 0.88
N VAL A 159 -34.83 -24.02 1.62
CA VAL A 159 -33.60 -24.77 1.35
C VAL A 159 -33.86 -26.28 1.33
N LEU A 160 -34.70 -26.76 2.26
CA LEU A 160 -35.09 -28.16 2.36
C LEU A 160 -36.20 -28.51 1.36
N THR A 161 -37.27 -27.73 1.31
CA THR A 161 -38.45 -28.07 0.49
C THR A 161 -38.18 -27.99 -1.01
N GLU A 162 -37.23 -27.15 -1.43
CA GLU A 162 -36.76 -27.08 -2.83
C GLU A 162 -35.61 -28.05 -3.11
N GLY A 163 -35.06 -28.71 -2.08
CA GLY A 163 -33.97 -29.67 -2.23
C GLY A 163 -32.66 -29.05 -2.73
N ARG A 164 -32.30 -27.83 -2.27
CA ARG A 164 -31.13 -27.09 -2.77
C ARG A 164 -29.80 -27.81 -2.54
N GLY A 165 -29.69 -28.60 -1.47
CA GLY A 165 -28.49 -29.40 -1.13
C GLY A 165 -27.29 -28.58 -0.63
N THR A 166 -27.42 -27.27 -0.53
CA THR A 166 -26.43 -26.32 0.00
C THR A 166 -27.15 -25.27 0.86
N GLY A 167 -26.41 -24.41 1.55
CA GLY A 167 -26.98 -23.40 2.45
C GLY A 167 -26.00 -22.27 2.76
N SER A 168 -26.37 -21.43 3.72
CA SER A 168 -25.60 -20.25 4.14
C SER A 168 -24.15 -20.59 4.52
N GLY A 169 -23.90 -21.76 5.13
CA GLY A 169 -22.55 -22.21 5.49
C GLY A 169 -21.61 -22.37 4.28
N MET A 170 -22.10 -22.95 3.18
CA MET A 170 -21.30 -23.08 1.95
C MET A 170 -21.10 -21.73 1.27
N HIS A 171 -22.13 -20.88 1.28
CA HIS A 171 -22.04 -19.53 0.72
C HIS A 171 -20.98 -18.70 1.45
N LEU A 172 -20.95 -18.74 2.79
CA LEU A 172 -19.94 -18.05 3.60
C LEU A 172 -18.50 -18.44 3.20
N MET A 173 -18.24 -19.76 3.09
CA MET A 173 -16.93 -20.27 2.66
C MET A 173 -16.56 -19.82 1.24
N GLN A 174 -17.53 -19.81 0.32
CA GLN A 174 -17.31 -19.36 -1.06
C GLN A 174 -17.03 -17.85 -1.13
N SER A 175 -17.76 -17.02 -0.38
CA SER A 175 -17.52 -15.58 -0.29
C SER A 175 -16.14 -15.27 0.27
N TYR A 176 -15.71 -16.00 1.31
CA TYR A 176 -14.38 -15.85 1.87
C TYR A 176 -13.27 -16.28 0.91
N ASN A 177 -13.42 -17.40 0.21
CA ASN A 177 -12.46 -17.81 -0.83
C ASN A 177 -12.39 -16.76 -1.95
N ARG A 178 -13.54 -16.19 -2.34
CA ARG A 178 -13.58 -15.11 -3.34
C ARG A 178 -12.82 -13.87 -2.86
N LEU A 179 -12.95 -13.49 -1.58
CA LEU A 179 -12.18 -12.40 -0.98
C LEU A 179 -10.67 -12.66 -1.14
N LEU A 180 -10.19 -13.84 -0.72
CA LEU A 180 -8.78 -14.22 -0.82
C LEU A 180 -8.25 -14.17 -2.27
N ASP A 181 -9.00 -14.73 -3.21
CA ASP A 181 -8.64 -14.75 -4.63
C ASP A 181 -8.53 -13.34 -5.21
N LEU A 182 -9.50 -12.47 -4.89
CA LEU A 182 -9.49 -11.08 -5.33
C LEU A 182 -8.34 -10.29 -4.70
N THR A 183 -8.04 -10.49 -3.41
CA THR A 183 -6.91 -9.83 -2.76
C THR A 183 -5.57 -10.25 -3.38
N LEU A 184 -5.36 -11.54 -3.63
CA LEU A 184 -4.17 -12.03 -4.34
C LEU A 184 -4.07 -11.45 -5.76
N LYS A 185 -5.20 -11.36 -6.48
CA LYS A 185 -5.26 -10.76 -7.82
C LYS A 185 -4.89 -9.27 -7.79
N THR A 186 -5.37 -8.52 -6.80
CA THR A 186 -4.98 -7.11 -6.59
C THR A 186 -3.49 -6.96 -6.40
N TRP A 187 -2.85 -7.83 -5.58
CA TRP A 187 -1.40 -7.80 -5.40
C TRP A 187 -0.63 -8.09 -6.69
N ASN A 188 -1.11 -9.02 -7.51
CA ASN A 188 -0.50 -9.26 -8.83
C ASN A 188 -0.60 -8.01 -9.72
N HIS A 189 -1.75 -7.33 -9.75
CA HIS A 189 -1.87 -6.06 -10.47
C HIS A 189 -0.98 -4.97 -9.89
N HIS A 190 -0.82 -4.88 -8.58
CA HIS A 190 0.07 -3.92 -7.94
C HIS A 190 1.54 -4.11 -8.37
N PHE A 191 2.05 -5.35 -8.31
CA PHE A 191 3.43 -5.66 -8.67
C PHE A 191 3.71 -5.71 -10.18
N GLU A 192 2.67 -5.66 -11.03
CA GLU A 192 2.81 -5.46 -12.47
C GLU A 192 3.61 -4.19 -12.81
N PHE A 193 3.41 -3.09 -12.10
CA PHE A 193 4.15 -1.85 -12.39
C PHE A 193 5.19 -1.49 -11.34
N LEU A 194 4.96 -1.84 -10.07
CA LEU A 194 5.79 -1.37 -8.95
C LEU A 194 7.27 -1.72 -9.12
N ASN A 195 7.58 -2.99 -9.46
CA ASN A 195 8.96 -3.46 -9.53
C ASN A 195 9.74 -2.77 -10.66
N LEU A 196 9.09 -2.48 -11.78
CA LEU A 196 9.69 -1.73 -12.88
C LEU A 196 9.92 -0.26 -12.52
N GLY A 197 9.01 0.35 -11.77
CA GLY A 197 9.20 1.70 -11.24
C GLY A 197 10.45 1.81 -10.37
N TYR A 198 10.65 0.86 -9.44
CA TYR A 198 11.87 0.78 -8.64
C TYR A 198 13.10 0.47 -9.48
N ALA A 199 13.01 -0.46 -10.45
CA ALA A 199 14.12 -0.79 -11.33
C ALA A 199 14.59 0.43 -12.15
N ALA A 200 13.67 1.23 -12.68
CA ALA A 200 13.99 2.46 -13.40
C ALA A 200 14.68 3.49 -12.50
N TYR A 201 14.21 3.65 -11.25
CA TYR A 201 14.88 4.54 -10.30
C TYR A 201 16.29 4.06 -9.94
N LEU A 202 16.47 2.76 -9.69
CA LEU A 202 17.78 2.18 -9.38
C LEU A 202 18.76 2.29 -10.56
N ASP A 203 18.29 2.09 -11.80
CA ASP A 203 19.08 2.28 -13.01
C ASP A 203 19.52 3.74 -13.16
N PHE A 204 18.58 4.70 -13.01
CA PHE A 204 18.90 6.13 -13.03
C PHE A 204 19.90 6.51 -11.92
N PHE A 205 19.70 5.97 -10.71
CA PHE A 205 20.61 6.18 -9.59
C PHE A 205 22.01 5.66 -9.88
N GLY A 206 22.11 4.43 -10.40
CA GLY A 206 23.37 3.81 -10.81
C GLY A 206 24.07 4.59 -11.92
N PHE A 207 23.32 5.04 -12.93
CA PHE A 207 23.82 5.90 -14.00
C PHE A 207 24.42 7.20 -13.46
N CYS A 208 23.71 7.92 -12.60
CA CYS A 208 24.21 9.14 -11.96
C CYS A 208 25.48 8.88 -11.15
N LYS A 209 25.56 7.79 -10.40
CA LYS A 209 26.76 7.40 -9.64
C LYS A 209 27.93 7.00 -10.53
N GLY A 210 27.65 6.41 -11.70
CA GLY A 210 28.67 6.07 -12.69
C GLY A 210 29.30 7.31 -13.33
N LEU A 211 28.49 8.32 -13.66
CA LEU A 211 28.98 9.59 -14.21
C LEU A 211 29.63 10.48 -13.16
N TRP A 212 28.99 10.61 -11.99
CA TRP A 212 29.43 11.48 -10.90
C TRP A 212 29.55 10.69 -9.60
N PRO A 213 30.67 10.00 -9.35
CA PRO A 213 30.81 9.16 -8.16
C PRO A 213 30.58 9.87 -6.81
N SER A 214 30.82 11.18 -6.76
CA SER A 214 30.64 12.02 -5.58
C SER A 214 29.26 12.70 -5.47
N ILE A 215 28.33 12.48 -6.42
CA ILE A 215 26.99 13.05 -6.32
C ILE A 215 26.30 12.58 -5.03
N PRO A 216 25.74 13.48 -4.21
CA PRO A 216 24.98 13.09 -3.03
C PRO A 216 23.71 12.32 -3.41
N ASP A 217 23.35 11.28 -2.66
CA ASP A 217 22.13 10.48 -2.91
C ASP A 217 20.87 11.36 -2.91
N GLN A 218 20.83 12.35 -2.01
CA GLN A 218 19.75 13.33 -1.95
C GLN A 218 19.65 14.18 -3.23
N ALA A 219 20.75 14.46 -3.91
CA ALA A 219 20.73 15.19 -5.17
C ALA A 219 20.05 14.34 -6.27
N ILE A 220 20.38 13.05 -6.36
CA ILE A 220 19.70 12.11 -7.28
C ILE A 220 18.21 12.01 -6.95
N ALA A 221 17.85 11.86 -5.67
CA ALA A 221 16.45 11.79 -5.24
C ALA A 221 15.66 13.06 -5.63
N LYS A 222 16.28 14.24 -5.51
CA LYS A 222 15.67 15.51 -5.95
C LYS A 222 15.50 15.60 -7.47
N MET A 223 16.34 14.96 -8.27
CA MET A 223 16.22 14.94 -9.74
C MET A 223 14.96 14.24 -10.24
N VAL A 224 14.34 13.38 -9.42
CA VAL A 224 13.07 12.68 -9.74
C VAL A 224 11.89 13.16 -8.89
N ALA A 225 12.08 14.21 -8.08
CA ALA A 225 11.03 14.78 -7.25
C ALA A 225 10.09 15.70 -8.05
N GLY A 226 8.99 16.11 -7.43
CA GLY A 226 8.07 17.12 -7.99
C GLY A 226 7.13 16.58 -9.07
N VAL A 227 6.98 15.26 -9.17
CA VAL A 227 5.91 14.63 -9.96
C VAL A 227 4.58 14.68 -9.21
N HIS A 228 3.48 14.80 -9.94
CA HIS A 228 2.16 14.62 -9.35
C HIS A 228 1.95 13.14 -9.05
N VAL A 229 1.54 12.83 -7.82
CA VAL A 229 1.32 11.46 -7.35
C VAL A 229 -0.05 11.40 -6.70
N ASP A 230 -0.87 10.44 -7.12
CA ASP A 230 -2.23 10.22 -6.64
C ASP A 230 -2.29 10.02 -5.12
N LEU A 231 -1.19 9.58 -4.49
CA LEU A 231 -1.05 9.47 -3.04
C LEU A 231 -1.41 10.76 -2.29
N PHE A 232 -1.18 11.93 -2.90
CA PHE A 232 -1.51 13.23 -2.30
C PHE A 232 -2.91 13.72 -2.59
N GLN A 233 -3.63 13.07 -3.49
CA GLN A 233 -4.94 13.51 -3.96
C GLN A 233 -6.00 13.50 -2.84
N PRO A 234 -6.05 12.51 -1.92
CA PRO A 234 -6.95 12.58 -0.75
C PRO A 234 -6.76 13.85 0.09
N ASP A 235 -5.52 14.19 0.43
CA ASP A 235 -5.20 15.39 1.21
C ASP A 235 -5.56 16.68 0.46
N ASP A 236 -5.34 16.72 -0.86
CA ASP A 236 -5.73 17.85 -1.70
C ASP A 236 -7.27 18.02 -1.76
N GLU A 237 -8.06 16.94 -1.78
CA GLU A 237 -9.52 17.02 -1.67
C GLU A 237 -9.95 17.61 -0.32
N LEU A 238 -9.33 17.21 0.79
CA LEU A 238 -9.63 17.79 2.10
C LEU A 238 -9.34 19.30 2.16
N LYS A 239 -8.25 19.76 1.51
CA LYS A 239 -7.93 21.19 1.42
C LYS A 239 -8.91 21.97 0.55
N LYS A 240 -9.39 21.37 -0.55
CA LYS A 240 -10.46 21.96 -1.39
C LYS A 240 -11.74 22.13 -0.59
N LEU A 241 -12.15 21.08 0.15
CA LEU A 241 -13.33 21.11 1.01
C LEU A 241 -13.21 22.15 2.12
N ALA A 242 -12.03 22.28 2.74
CA ALA A 242 -11.80 23.30 3.76
C ALA A 242 -11.89 24.72 3.21
N THR A 243 -11.29 24.97 2.04
CA THR A 243 -11.37 26.27 1.35
C THR A 243 -12.83 26.60 1.00
N LEU A 244 -13.54 25.63 0.40
CA LEU A 244 -14.93 25.78 0.00
C LEU A 244 -15.85 26.09 1.19
N ALA A 245 -15.61 25.48 2.36
CA ALA A 245 -16.39 25.75 3.56
C ALA A 245 -16.31 27.23 3.98
N VAL A 246 -15.12 27.82 3.90
CA VAL A 246 -14.88 29.24 4.24
C VAL A 246 -15.47 30.16 3.18
N GLU A 247 -15.31 29.83 1.88
CA GLU A 247 -15.88 30.61 0.77
C GLU A 247 -17.41 30.68 0.83
N LEU A 248 -18.06 29.58 1.22
CA LEU A 248 -19.51 29.50 1.38
C LEU A 248 -20.02 30.03 2.73
N GLY A 249 -19.12 30.36 3.67
CA GLY A 249 -19.47 30.84 5.02
C GLY A 249 -20.16 29.79 5.90
N VAL A 250 -19.91 28.51 5.64
CA VAL A 250 -20.49 27.37 6.38
C VAL A 250 -19.49 26.67 7.30
N ASP A 251 -18.24 27.13 7.29
CA ASP A 251 -17.11 26.62 8.06
C ASP A 251 -17.38 26.56 9.57
N ALA A 252 -18.17 27.48 10.13
CA ALA A 252 -18.55 27.45 11.55
C ALA A 252 -19.30 26.16 11.96
N ARG A 253 -19.98 25.50 11.01
CA ARG A 253 -20.71 24.24 11.23
C ARG A 253 -19.76 23.06 11.45
N LEU A 254 -18.50 23.20 11.03
CA LEU A 254 -17.47 22.18 11.20
C LEU A 254 -16.76 22.30 12.56
N ASP A 255 -16.90 23.39 13.32
CA ASP A 255 -16.01 23.68 14.45
C ASP A 255 -16.11 22.69 15.63
N THR A 256 -17.26 22.04 15.81
CA THR A 256 -17.52 21.16 16.96
C THR A 256 -18.31 19.90 16.58
N GLY A 257 -18.38 18.93 17.50
CA GLY A 257 -19.17 17.71 17.33
C GLY A 257 -18.48 16.61 16.52
N THR A 258 -19.22 15.55 16.29
CA THR A 258 -18.85 14.43 15.40
C THR A 258 -18.98 14.82 13.93
N ALA A 259 -18.37 14.05 13.03
CA ALA A 259 -18.57 14.20 11.60
C ALA A 259 -20.06 14.13 11.22
N ALA A 260 -20.82 13.20 11.81
CA ALA A 260 -22.25 13.07 11.54
C ALA A 260 -23.05 14.33 11.89
N GLU A 261 -22.78 14.94 13.05
CA GLU A 261 -23.43 16.19 13.47
C GLU A 261 -23.06 17.35 12.54
N ALA A 262 -21.79 17.47 12.16
CA ALA A 262 -21.30 18.50 11.25
C ALA A 262 -21.93 18.36 9.85
N LEU A 263 -22.03 17.13 9.33
CA LEU A 263 -22.66 16.83 8.04
C LEU A 263 -24.16 17.14 8.07
N ALA A 264 -24.88 16.77 9.13
CA ALA A 264 -26.29 17.09 9.28
C ALA A 264 -26.53 18.61 9.32
N ALA A 265 -25.66 19.37 10.00
CA ALA A 265 -25.76 20.83 10.05
C ALA A 265 -25.64 21.48 8.66
N MET A 266 -24.89 20.87 7.73
CA MET A 266 -24.73 21.36 6.36
C MET A 266 -26.02 21.27 5.53
N GLU A 267 -27.00 20.45 5.90
CA GLU A 267 -28.25 20.31 5.13
C GLU A 267 -29.17 21.54 5.20
N SER A 268 -28.90 22.44 6.14
CA SER A 268 -29.79 23.54 6.55
C SER A 268 -30.11 24.56 5.45
N ASP A 269 -29.22 24.75 4.48
CA ASP A 269 -29.37 25.74 3.41
C ASP A 269 -28.63 25.36 2.13
N ASP A 270 -28.76 26.19 1.08
CA ASP A 270 -28.16 25.93 -0.23
C ASP A 270 -26.62 25.91 -0.18
N ALA A 271 -26.01 26.78 0.63
CA ALA A 271 -24.56 26.85 0.78
C ALA A 271 -24.01 25.57 1.41
N GLY A 272 -24.64 25.07 2.48
CA GLY A 272 -24.22 23.81 3.09
C GLY A 272 -24.49 22.60 2.20
N ARG A 273 -25.62 22.56 1.47
CA ARG A 273 -25.89 21.51 0.47
C ARG A 273 -24.87 21.51 -0.67
N GLN A 274 -24.41 22.68 -1.10
CA GLN A 274 -23.34 22.79 -2.09
C GLN A 274 -22.03 22.20 -1.55
N TRP A 275 -21.69 22.46 -0.28
CA TRP A 275 -20.51 21.87 0.35
C TRP A 275 -20.65 20.34 0.49
N LEU A 276 -21.82 19.85 0.90
CA LEU A 276 -22.09 18.40 1.00
C LEU A 276 -21.95 17.68 -0.34
N ALA A 277 -22.42 18.30 -1.44
CA ALA A 277 -22.25 17.72 -2.77
C ALA A 277 -20.77 17.53 -3.12
N ALA A 278 -19.92 18.54 -2.83
CA ALA A 278 -18.47 18.42 -3.02
C ALA A 278 -17.84 17.38 -2.09
N PHE A 279 -18.32 17.26 -0.84
CA PHE A 279 -17.87 16.25 0.10
C PHE A 279 -18.18 14.83 -0.41
N GLU A 280 -19.38 14.61 -0.93
CA GLU A 280 -19.77 13.32 -1.50
C GLU A 280 -19.01 12.96 -2.78
N GLU A 281 -18.70 13.94 -3.63
CA GLU A 281 -17.84 13.75 -4.80
C GLU A 281 -16.40 13.37 -4.41
N ALA A 282 -15.86 13.99 -3.36
CA ALA A 282 -14.51 13.71 -2.87
C ALA A 282 -14.37 12.32 -2.25
N LYS A 283 -15.43 11.78 -1.61
CA LYS A 283 -15.36 10.50 -0.87
C LYS A 283 -14.88 9.34 -1.72
N ASN A 284 -15.37 9.20 -2.95
CA ASN A 284 -15.02 8.08 -3.82
C ASN A 284 -14.29 8.58 -5.07
N PRO A 285 -13.01 8.18 -5.29
CA PRO A 285 -12.28 7.11 -4.60
C PRO A 285 -11.45 7.56 -3.38
N TRP A 286 -11.41 8.85 -3.03
CA TRP A 286 -10.30 9.39 -2.25
C TRP A 286 -10.34 9.12 -0.73
N PHE A 287 -11.48 8.67 -0.17
CA PHE A 287 -11.59 8.33 1.25
C PHE A 287 -11.41 6.82 1.50
N ASN A 288 -11.15 6.01 0.46
CA ASN A 288 -10.58 4.68 0.62
C ASN A 288 -9.08 4.78 0.99
N PHE A 289 -8.81 5.44 2.11
CA PHE A 289 -7.48 5.77 2.61
C PHE A 289 -7.36 5.27 4.06
N SER A 290 -6.32 4.49 4.33
CA SER A 290 -6.04 3.97 5.66
C SER A 290 -5.45 5.07 6.55
N ALA A 291 -5.85 5.10 7.82
CA ALA A 291 -5.24 5.92 8.85
C ALA A 291 -3.98 5.29 9.48
N GLY A 292 -3.67 4.03 9.12
CA GLY A 292 -2.48 3.29 9.53
C GLY A 292 -1.56 3.00 8.35
N SER A 293 -0.96 1.80 8.31
CA SER A 293 -0.10 1.39 7.20
C SER A 293 -0.87 0.81 6.00
N GLY A 294 -2.12 0.41 6.23
CA GLY A 294 -2.96 -0.31 5.26
C GLY A 294 -2.76 -1.82 5.29
N PHE A 295 -1.98 -2.36 6.22
CA PHE A 295 -1.69 -3.79 6.33
C PHE A 295 -2.37 -4.49 7.51
N TYR A 296 -3.08 -3.75 8.36
CA TYR A 296 -3.86 -4.33 9.46
C TYR A 296 -5.34 -4.24 9.17
N HIS A 297 -6.09 -5.31 9.40
CA HIS A 297 -7.55 -5.28 9.30
C HIS A 297 -8.19 -4.27 10.29
N SER A 298 -7.49 -3.93 11.37
CA SER A 298 -7.92 -2.94 12.36
C SER A 298 -7.63 -1.50 11.95
N ASP A 299 -6.88 -1.28 10.88
CA ASP A 299 -6.61 0.07 10.38
C ASP A 299 -7.92 0.74 9.96
N ARG A 300 -8.17 1.92 10.53
CA ARG A 300 -9.38 2.68 10.23
C ARG A 300 -9.28 3.26 8.81
N VAL A 301 -10.27 2.94 7.98
CA VAL A 301 -10.45 3.57 6.68
C VAL A 301 -11.27 4.84 6.84
N TRP A 302 -10.85 5.93 6.18
CA TRP A 302 -11.51 7.25 6.30
C TRP A 302 -12.99 7.20 5.91
N LEU A 303 -13.35 6.45 4.87
CA LEU A 303 -14.71 6.32 4.37
C LEU A 303 -15.70 5.81 5.45
N GLU A 304 -15.23 4.91 6.32
CA GLU A 304 -16.02 4.33 7.42
C GLU A 304 -15.88 5.13 8.73
N ASN A 305 -14.85 5.96 8.83
CA ASN A 305 -14.49 6.71 10.04
C ASN A 305 -14.36 8.21 9.73
N LEU A 306 -15.44 8.84 9.30
CA LEU A 306 -15.45 10.22 8.77
C LEU A 306 -14.96 11.29 9.75
N ASP A 307 -14.92 11.01 11.06
CA ASP A 307 -14.30 11.91 12.05
C ASP A 307 -12.83 12.20 11.75
N ILE A 308 -12.12 11.27 11.11
CA ILE A 308 -10.72 11.42 10.71
C ILE A 308 -10.57 12.49 9.60
N PRO A 309 -11.15 12.32 8.38
CA PRO A 309 -11.05 13.34 7.35
C PRO A 309 -11.70 14.67 7.74
N VAL A 310 -12.82 14.66 8.47
CA VAL A 310 -13.42 15.91 8.99
C VAL A 310 -12.49 16.61 9.98
N GLY A 311 -11.77 15.87 10.82
CA GLY A 311 -10.72 16.41 11.68
C GLY A 311 -9.62 17.14 10.91
N PHE A 312 -9.14 16.57 9.81
CA PHE A 312 -8.17 17.24 8.93
C PHE A 312 -8.77 18.48 8.24
N ILE A 313 -10.01 18.40 7.75
CA ILE A 313 -10.71 19.56 7.16
C ILE A 313 -10.80 20.71 8.18
N ARG A 314 -11.16 20.44 9.44
CA ARG A 314 -11.19 21.44 10.53
C ARG A 314 -9.84 22.14 10.69
N ASN A 315 -8.75 21.37 10.71
CA ASN A 315 -7.41 21.92 10.82
C ASN A 315 -7.07 22.82 9.62
N TYR A 316 -7.50 22.45 8.42
CA TYR A 316 -7.32 23.25 7.22
C TYR A 316 -8.20 24.51 7.21
N VAL A 317 -9.46 24.44 7.64
CA VAL A 317 -10.34 25.60 7.81
C VAL A 317 -9.71 26.63 8.73
N ALA A 318 -9.13 26.19 9.86
CA ALA A 318 -8.44 27.08 10.78
C ALA A 318 -7.26 27.82 10.13
N LYS A 319 -6.51 27.16 9.23
CA LYS A 319 -5.43 27.78 8.45
C LYS A 319 -5.95 28.78 7.42
N VAL A 320 -7.00 28.41 6.67
CA VAL A 320 -7.63 29.29 5.66
C VAL A 320 -8.18 30.57 6.30
N ARG A 321 -8.84 30.46 7.47
CA ARG A 321 -9.32 31.62 8.24
C ARG A 321 -8.19 32.59 8.63
N ARG A 322 -6.96 32.10 8.81
CA ARG A 322 -5.77 32.93 9.09
C ARG A 322 -5.10 33.48 7.83
N GLY A 323 -5.63 33.18 6.63
CA GLY A 323 -5.03 33.56 5.36
C GLY A 323 -3.78 32.76 4.99
N GLU A 324 -3.56 31.61 5.62
CA GLU A 324 -2.44 30.72 5.29
C GLU A 324 -2.74 29.95 3.99
N SER A 325 -1.74 29.83 3.12
CA SER A 325 -1.85 29.00 1.91
C SER A 325 -1.80 27.52 2.27
N LEU A 326 -2.72 26.74 1.69
CA LEU A 326 -2.71 25.27 1.76
C LEU A 326 -1.96 24.62 0.59
N ALA A 327 -1.48 25.42 -0.37
CA ALA A 327 -0.84 24.91 -1.58
C ALA A 327 0.47 24.18 -1.25
N ARG A 328 0.65 23.01 -1.88
CA ARG A 328 1.93 22.29 -1.84
C ARG A 328 2.95 23.07 -2.67
N PRO A 329 4.24 23.12 -2.28
CA PRO A 329 5.28 23.87 -2.99
C PRO A 329 5.78 23.12 -4.24
N THR A 330 4.86 22.62 -5.09
CA THR A 330 5.17 21.77 -6.26
C THR A 330 6.06 22.48 -7.26
N GLU A 331 5.79 23.75 -7.57
CA GLU A 331 6.60 24.57 -8.48
C GLU A 331 8.03 24.77 -7.95
N ALA A 332 8.18 25.03 -6.65
CA ALA A 332 9.50 25.19 -6.03
C ALA A 332 10.29 23.89 -6.05
N VAL A 333 9.64 22.75 -5.82
CA VAL A 333 10.25 21.42 -5.93
C VAL A 333 10.67 21.12 -7.37
N ALA A 334 9.83 21.46 -8.36
CA ALA A 334 10.15 21.29 -9.77
C ALA A 334 11.31 22.21 -10.23
N ALA A 335 11.34 23.46 -9.77
CA ALA A 335 12.43 24.38 -10.07
C ALA A 335 13.77 23.91 -9.45
N GLU A 336 13.74 23.40 -8.22
CA GLU A 336 14.92 22.82 -7.58
C GLU A 336 15.42 21.55 -8.32
N ARG A 337 14.50 20.70 -8.77
CA ARG A 337 14.82 19.56 -9.64
C ARG A 337 15.54 20.04 -10.90
N ASP A 338 14.94 20.98 -11.62
CA ASP A 338 15.46 21.46 -12.91
C ASP A 338 16.83 22.14 -12.75
N ARG A 339 17.04 22.90 -11.66
CA ARG A 339 18.34 23.48 -11.29
C ARG A 339 19.40 22.40 -11.10
N ILE A 340 19.13 21.38 -10.28
CA ILE A 340 20.08 20.30 -10.01
C ILE A 340 20.40 19.54 -11.30
N VAL A 341 19.40 19.22 -12.12
CA VAL A 341 19.62 18.54 -13.40
C VAL A 341 20.49 19.37 -14.34
N ALA A 342 20.28 20.68 -14.41
CA ALA A 342 21.10 21.58 -15.25
C ALA A 342 22.56 21.63 -14.76
N GLU A 343 22.78 21.81 -13.45
CA GLU A 343 24.13 21.87 -12.86
C GLU A 343 24.96 20.63 -13.16
N TYR A 344 24.35 19.43 -13.07
CA TYR A 344 25.07 18.19 -13.37
C TYR A 344 25.24 17.96 -14.87
N ARG A 345 24.32 18.40 -15.73
CA ARG A 345 24.46 18.29 -17.20
C ARG A 345 25.62 19.12 -17.77
N GLU A 346 26.07 20.15 -17.05
CA GLU A 346 27.18 21.00 -17.47
C GLU A 346 28.57 20.45 -17.08
N LEU A 347 28.62 19.39 -16.25
CA LEU A 347 29.84 18.65 -15.87
C LEU A 347 30.15 17.54 -16.87
#